data_AF-A0A969FYV8-F1
#
_entry.id   AF-A0A969FYV8-F1
#
_cell.length_a   1.000
_cell.length_b   1.000
_cell.length_c   1.000
_cell.angle_alpha   90.00
_cell.angle_beta   90.00
_cell.angle_gamma   90.00
#
_symmetry.space_group_name_H-M   'P 1'
#
loop_
_entity.id
_entity.type
_entity.pdbx_description
1 polymer ?
#
loop_
_entity_poly.entity_id
_entity_poly.type
_entity_poly.pdbx_seq_one_letter_code
_entity_poly.pdbx_strand_id
1 'polypeptide(L)'
;MTVRPTHVSLDAATGRRLRFQGLFTEPVLVEQITQEGDVLFVRVRTTDGRPDEITLEPAELHAALEHAPPGPSSPGGPRLLRAPHRS
;
A
#
# COMPACT_ATOMS: atom_id res chain seq x y z
N MET A 1 -3.94 19.01 -21.32
CA MET A 1 -3.31 17.79 -20.80
C MET A 1 -3.73 17.62 -19.35
N THR A 2 -4.79 16.86 -19.09
CA THR A 2 -5.26 16.61 -17.73
C THR A 2 -4.54 15.38 -17.22
N VAL A 3 -3.53 15.58 -16.38
CA VAL A 3 -2.99 14.50 -15.55
C VAL A 3 -4.16 13.96 -14.73
N ARG A 4 -4.56 12.72 -15.00
CA ARG A 4 -5.52 12.05 -14.12
C ARG A 4 -4.84 11.99 -12.76
N PRO A 5 -5.41 12.57 -11.69
CA PRO A 5 -4.87 12.33 -10.36
C PRO A 5 -4.89 10.81 -10.20
N THR A 6 -3.71 10.21 -10.04
CA THR A 6 -3.57 8.79 -9.76
C THR A 6 -4.37 8.57 -8.49
N HIS A 7 -5.59 8.07 -8.64
CA HIS A 7 -6.49 7.85 -7.52
C HIS A 7 -5.87 6.70 -6.77
N VAL A 8 -5.02 7.03 -5.80
CA VAL A 8 -4.43 6.06 -4.90
C VAL A 8 -5.62 5.44 -4.18
N SER A 9 -5.95 4.21 -4.55
CA SER A 9 -7.04 3.50 -3.89
C SER A 9 -6.63 3.35 -2.42
N LEU A 10 -7.28 4.06 -1.51
CA LEU A 10 -7.10 3.90 -0.06
C LEU A 10 -7.26 2.41 0.34
N ASP A 11 -8.14 1.72 -0.38
CA ASP A 11 -8.33 0.27 -0.33
C ASP A 11 -7.04 -0.52 -0.61
N ALA A 12 -6.24 -0.09 -1.60
CA ALA A 12 -4.99 -0.73 -1.95
C ALA A 12 -3.88 -0.54 -0.90
N ALA A 13 -4.01 0.44 0.00
CA ALA A 13 -3.11 0.60 1.14
C ALA A 13 -3.57 -0.23 2.35
N THR A 14 -4.88 -0.45 2.49
CA THR A 14 -5.44 -1.21 3.60
C THR A 14 -5.01 -2.68 3.52
N GLY A 15 -4.63 -3.25 4.65
CA GLY A 15 -4.08 -4.61 4.74
C GLY A 15 -2.63 -4.76 4.30
N ARG A 16 -1.93 -3.68 3.91
CA ARG A 16 -0.51 -3.70 3.55
C ARG A 16 0.37 -3.21 4.68
N ARG A 17 1.61 -3.73 4.72
CA ARG A 17 2.66 -3.19 5.57
C ARG A 17 3.37 -2.06 4.84
N LEU A 18 3.20 -0.84 5.33
CA LEU A 18 3.79 0.37 4.76
C LEU A 18 4.80 0.96 5.74
N ARG A 19 5.85 1.58 5.20
CA ARG A 19 6.83 2.29 6.00
C ARG A 19 6.56 3.79 5.89
N PHE A 20 6.12 4.38 7.00
CA PHE A 20 5.94 5.84 7.11
C PHE A 20 7.22 6.45 7.67
N GLN A 21 8.00 7.11 6.81
CA GLN A 21 9.29 7.68 7.20
C GLN A 21 9.10 8.74 8.31
N GLY A 22 9.92 8.69 9.35
CA GLY A 22 9.86 9.64 10.46
C GLY A 22 8.79 9.33 11.52
N LEU A 23 7.82 8.45 11.24
CA LEU A 23 6.80 8.02 12.21
C LEU A 23 7.14 6.67 12.84
N PHE A 24 7.60 5.70 12.03
CA PHE A 24 7.94 4.37 12.50
C PHE A 24 9.27 3.88 11.93
N THR A 25 10.04 3.18 12.76
CA THR A 25 11.31 2.57 12.33
C THR A 25 11.07 1.37 11.42
N GLU A 26 10.08 0.55 11.76
CA GLU A 26 9.68 -0.66 11.03
C GLU A 26 8.41 -0.44 10.19
N PRO A 27 8.18 -1.24 9.14
CA PRO A 27 6.92 -1.23 8.40
C PRO A 27 5.74 -1.64 9.28
N VAL A 28 4.69 -0.83 9.28
CA VAL A 28 3.46 -1.06 10.07
C VAL A 28 2.32 -1.51 9.18
N LEU A 29 1.46 -2.39 9.68
CA LEU A 29 0.29 -2.86 8.95
C LEU A 29 -0.79 -1.78 8.97
N VAL A 30 -1.29 -1.37 7.81
CA VAL A 30 -2.44 -0.48 7.75
C VAL A 30 -3.71 -1.31 7.92
N GLU A 31 -4.47 -1.07 8.99
CA GLU A 31 -5.72 -1.78 9.27
C GLU A 31 -6.94 -1.04 8.71
N GLN A 32 -6.94 0.29 8.78
CA GLN A 32 -8.06 1.11 8.30
C GLN A 32 -7.55 2.49 7.89
N ILE A 33 -8.18 3.06 6.86
CA ILE A 33 -7.97 4.45 6.44
C ILE A 33 -9.32 5.15 6.40
N THR A 34 -9.38 6.35 6.96
CA THR A 34 -10.55 7.23 6.91
C THR A 34 -10.11 8.59 6.41
N GLN A 35 -10.77 9.10 5.38
CA GLN A 35 -10.47 10.41 4.81
C GLN A 35 -11.49 11.43 5.29
N GLU A 36 -10.99 12.54 5.83
CA GLU A 36 -11.80 13.69 6.21
C GLU A 36 -11.20 14.94 5.55
N GLY A 37 -11.83 15.40 4.46
CA GLY A 37 -11.27 16.47 3.63
C GLY A 37 -9.93 16.10 3.01
N ASP A 38 -8.91 16.90 3.29
CA ASP A 38 -7.52 16.72 2.81
C ASP A 38 -6.63 15.96 3.80
N VAL A 39 -7.20 15.41 4.87
CA VAL A 39 -6.46 14.71 5.92
C VAL A 39 -6.89 13.24 5.96
N LEU A 40 -5.90 12.35 6.14
CA LEU A 40 -6.11 10.92 6.31
C LEU A 40 -5.86 10.50 7.75
N PHE A 41 -6.83 9.83 8.34
CA PHE A 41 -6.70 9.12 9.61
C PHE A 41 -6.42 7.65 9.31
N VAL A 42 -5.23 7.19 9.67
CA VAL A 42 -4.76 5.83 9.37
C VAL A 42 -4.55 5.08 10.67
N ARG A 43 -5.33 4.01 10.84
CA ARG A 43 -5.11 3.02 11.89
C ARG A 43 -4.07 2.03 11.42
N VAL A 44 -2.99 1.94 12.18
CA VAL A 44 -1.89 1.02 11.91
C VAL A 44 -1.70 0.06 13.08
N ARG A 45 -1.17 -1.13 12.77
CA ARG A 45 -0.68 -2.06 13.77
C ARG A 45 0.83 -2.16 13.63
N THR A 46 1.51 -1.81 14.71
CA THR A 46 2.98 -1.92 14.83
C THR A 46 3.44 -3.38 14.78
N THR A 47 4.73 -3.59 14.55
CA THR A 47 5.37 -4.91 14.58
C THR A 47 5.20 -5.62 15.92
N ASP A 48 5.18 -4.86 17.02
CA ASP A 48 4.89 -5.33 18.37
C ASP A 48 3.40 -5.67 18.60
N GLY A 49 2.56 -5.53 17.58
CA GLY A 49 1.13 -5.85 17.61
C GLY A 49 0.26 -4.79 18.27
N ARG A 50 0.83 -3.64 18.67
CA ARG A 50 0.08 -2.52 19.26
C ARG A 50 -0.66 -1.74 18.17
N PRO A 51 -1.97 -1.49 18.34
CA PRO A 51 -2.69 -0.57 17.48
C PRO A 51 -2.23 0.86 17.77
N ASP A 52 -2.12 1.66 16.72
CA ASP A 52 -1.79 3.08 16.78
C ASP A 52 -2.57 3.83 15.69
N GLU A 53 -2.85 5.11 15.90
CA GLU A 53 -3.60 5.93 14.95
C GLU A 53 -2.78 7.18 14.63
N ILE A 54 -2.52 7.37 13.33
CA ILE A 54 -1.72 8.48 12.84
C ILE A 54 -2.51 9.31 11.83
N THR A 55 -2.17 10.59 11.78
CA THR A 55 -2.70 11.53 10.82
C THR A 55 -1.67 11.76 9.72
N LEU A 56 -2.09 11.65 8.47
CA LEU A 56 -1.22 11.74 7.29
C LEU A 56 -1.84 12.63 6.21
N GLU A 57 -0.98 13.21 5.38
CA GLU A 57 -1.41 13.81 4.13
C GLU A 57 -1.52 12.73 3.01
N PRO A 58 -2.42 12.91 2.02
CA PRO A 58 -2.52 12.00 0.87
C PRO A 58 -1.21 11.78 0.13
N ALA A 59 -0.36 12.82 0.07
CA ALA A 59 0.97 12.75 -0.55
C ALA A 59 1.92 11.79 0.20
N GLU A 60 1.84 11.74 1.53
CA GLU A 60 2.67 10.86 2.35
C GLU A 60 2.25 9.40 2.17
N LEU A 61 0.94 9.13 2.13
CA LEU A 61 0.42 7.79 1.84
C LEU A 61 0.86 7.31 0.45
N HIS A 62 0.83 8.19 -0.55
CA HIS A 62 1.30 7.89 -1.89
C HIS A 62 2.79 7.53 -1.91
N ALA A 63 3.64 8.36 -1.28
CA ALA A 63 5.07 8.08 -1.18
C ALA A 63 5.34 6.74 -0.46
N ALA A 64 4.61 6.45 0.62
CA ALA A 64 4.74 5.18 1.34
C ALA A 64 4.36 3.97 0.46
N LEU A 65 3.36 4.11 -0.42
CA LEU A 65 2.94 3.07 -1.35
C LEU A 65 3.91 2.86 -2.51
N GLU A 66 4.51 3.93 -3.03
CA GLU A 66 5.53 3.84 -4.10
C GLU A 66 6.81 3.16 -3.61
N HIS A 67 7.18 3.38 -2.36
CA HIS A 67 8.35 2.76 -1.74
C HIS A 67 8.07 1.37 -1.16
N ALA A 68 6.80 1.02 -0.91
CA ALA A 68 6.46 -0.33 -0.47
C ALA A 68 6.64 -1.31 -1.63
N PRO A 69 7.31 -2.46 -1.41
CA PRO A 69 7.35 -3.50 -2.42
C PRO A 69 5.91 -3.83 -2.84
N PRO A 70 5.62 -4.02 -4.14
CA PRO A 70 4.31 -4.47 -4.57
C PRO A 70 4.01 -5.76 -3.80
N GLY A 71 2.96 -5.74 -2.97
CA GLY A 71 2.44 -6.96 -2.38
C GLY A 71 2.06 -7.93 -3.50
N PRO A 72 1.75 -9.20 -3.20
CA PRO A 72 1.43 -10.22 -4.22
C PRO A 72 0.11 -9.96 -4.99
N SER A 73 -0.28 -8.71 -5.21
CA SER A 73 -1.12 -8.29 -6.33
C SER A 73 -0.32 -8.47 -7.63
N SER A 74 -0.17 -9.73 -8.06
CA SER A 74 0.46 -10.10 -9.31
C SER A 74 -0.61 -10.26 -10.38
N PRO A 75 -0.85 -9.28 -11.28
CA PRO A 75 -1.52 -9.55 -12.53
C PRO A 75 -0.43 -9.92 -13.54
N GLY A 76 -0.02 -11.19 -13.57
CA GLY A 76 0.76 -11.74 -14.68
C GLY A 76 2.15 -12.22 -14.32
N GLY A 77 2.24 -13.47 -13.86
CA GLY A 77 3.29 -14.33 -14.39
C GLY A 77 2.82 -14.85 -15.75
N PRO A 78 3.59 -14.74 -16.84
CA PRO A 78 3.29 -15.50 -18.04
C PRO A 78 3.37 -16.97 -17.65
N ARG A 79 2.21 -17.61 -17.53
CA ARG A 79 2.09 -19.05 -17.42
C ARG A 79 2.70 -19.62 -18.69
N LEU A 80 3.98 -19.98 -18.61
CA LEU A 80 4.69 -20.73 -19.62
C LEU A 80 3.84 -21.95 -19.97
N LEU A 81 3.08 -21.83 -21.05
CA LEU A 81 2.44 -22.96 -21.73
C LEU A 81 3.60 -23.82 -22.22
N ARG A 82 3.96 -24.80 -21.39
CA ARG A 82 4.93 -25.82 -21.73
C ARG A 82 4.31 -26.64 -22.85
N ALA A 83 4.67 -26.33 -24.09
CA ALA A 83 4.36 -27.17 -25.23
C ALA A 83 5.16 -28.47 -25.11
N PRO A 84 4.54 -29.66 -25.03
CA PRO A 84 5.24 -30.87 -25.40
C PRO A 84 5.22 -30.97 -26.93
N HIS A 85 6.36 -30.64 -27.52
CA HIS A 85 6.76 -31.10 -28.84
C HIS A 85 7.16 -32.58 -28.72
N ARG A 86 6.49 -33.43 -29.50
CA ARG A 86 6.92 -34.76 -30.00
C ARG A 86 5.65 -35.50 -30.43
N SER A 87 5.61 -36.25 -31.52
CA SER A 87 6.42 -36.42 -32.73
C SER A 87 5.53 -37.24 -33.65
#